data_AF-A0A1G2RG61-F1
#
_entry.id   AF-A0A1G2RG61-F1
#
_cell.length_a   1.000
_cell.length_b   1.000
_cell.length_c   1.000
_cell.angle_alpha   90.00
_cell.angle_beta   90.00
_cell.angle_gamma   90.00
#
_symmetry.space_group_name_H-M   'P 1'
#
loop_
_entity.id
_entity.type
_entity.pdbx_description
1 polymer ?
#
loop_
_entity_poly.entity_id
_entity_poly.type
_entity_poly.pdbx_seq_one_letter_code
_entity_poly.pdbx_strand_id
1 'polypeptide(L)'
;FVVGFVVWMSVYWVLGGKWTLSKVYQQETYNEIQALPDTSAVRFLPLEVARIYGRAKLQEPRIHLGDAEPIVRGNEVLWIMPRTPKGFWNETLRRADGFAIVDNEGNVEMFRQEMSVGEGMDGRDAISWKLRQTRYWSTVNEVYYVQDTDGTVVAVAPFMDYSFSWPVMVPKWGGVFLVHSDGRIETLTPAKAMEHSLLKDVRIVPEKWARLKVEAYALKNGIRNSITTHEDQVQIPSVSTIAGGNEMPFLLPTTNGQKWFVATVPWGAEGIFRVFLVDAITGFVELFPMPKDSSVIGPLRARPLIVDAYPQYKWDQLDILEPRPIIRFGEFFWMFTVTTSSHTGVTDTILVNARTHEVLSLGTKKDTILRFLRGEDVGRLVSTGIQEREGEGTQNLPVGPVDAAEVDEAIRQLEEALQVLKRYRESLLR
;
A
#
# COMPACT_ATOMS: atom_id res chain seq x y z
N PHE A 1 26.36 -6.01 33.62
CA PHE A 1 25.23 -5.12 33.29
C PHE A 1 25.40 -4.49 31.91
N VAL A 2 26.45 -3.70 31.66
CA VAL A 2 26.68 -3.01 30.35
C VAL A 2 26.76 -3.98 29.16
N VAL A 3 27.53 -5.06 29.26
CA VAL A 3 27.63 -6.07 28.20
C VAL A 3 26.27 -6.74 27.91
N GLY A 4 25.52 -7.08 28.96
CA GLY A 4 24.17 -7.65 28.80
C GLY A 4 23.16 -6.67 28.19
N PHE A 5 23.26 -5.38 28.50
CA PHE A 5 22.43 -4.34 27.89
C PHE A 5 22.75 -4.14 26.41
N VAL A 6 24.03 -4.14 26.03
CA VAL A 6 24.46 -4.03 24.62
C VAL A 6 24.00 -5.25 23.83
N VAL A 7 24.23 -6.47 24.34
CA VAL A 7 23.76 -7.70 23.68
C VAL A 7 22.23 -7.70 23.53
N TRP A 8 21.50 -7.33 24.59
CA TRP A 8 20.05 -7.24 24.53
C TRP A 8 19.56 -6.19 23.52
N MET A 9 20.21 -5.02 23.46
CA MET A 9 19.90 -3.98 22.48
C MET A 9 20.17 -4.46 21.05
N SER A 10 21.28 -5.15 20.79
CA SER A 10 21.60 -5.72 19.48
C SER A 10 20.57 -6.77 19.05
N VAL A 11 20.22 -7.69 19.95
CA VAL A 11 19.18 -8.70 19.70
C VAL A 11 17.83 -8.04 19.46
N TYR A 12 17.45 -7.05 20.26
CA TYR A 12 16.21 -6.29 20.08
C TYR A 12 16.21 -5.51 18.76
N TRP A 13 17.35 -4.96 18.35
CA TRP A 13 17.46 -4.21 17.10
C TRP A 13 17.25 -5.12 15.87
N VAL A 14 17.80 -6.34 15.91
CA VAL A 14 17.68 -7.33 14.83
C VAL A 14 16.30 -8.02 14.84
N LEU A 15 15.80 -8.40 16.02
CA LEU A 15 14.60 -9.23 16.16
C LEU A 15 13.33 -8.46 16.51
N GLY A 16 13.42 -7.21 16.96
CA GLY A 16 12.28 -6.42 17.41
C GLY A 16 11.18 -6.30 16.35
N GLY A 17 11.57 -6.01 15.10
CA GLY A 17 10.64 -5.99 13.98
C GLY A 17 9.97 -7.35 13.75
N LYS A 18 10.74 -8.45 13.80
CA LYS A 18 10.21 -9.81 13.63
C LYS A 18 9.32 -10.24 14.82
N TRP A 19 9.62 -9.82 16.05
CA TRP A 19 8.74 -10.04 17.20
C TRP A 19 7.41 -9.31 17.03
N THR A 20 7.44 -8.04 16.60
CA THR A 20 6.23 -7.27 16.31
C THR A 20 5.39 -7.94 15.23
N LEU A 21 5.98 -8.30 14.09
CA LEU A 21 5.28 -9.00 13.01
C LEU A 21 4.71 -10.34 13.46
N SER A 22 5.46 -11.12 14.25
CA SER A 22 4.99 -12.40 14.77
C SER A 22 3.78 -12.22 15.71
N LYS A 23 3.76 -11.15 16.51
CA LYS A 23 2.62 -10.82 17.37
C LYS A 23 1.41 -10.32 16.59
N VAL A 24 1.62 -9.53 15.54
CA VAL A 24 0.53 -9.15 14.62
C VAL A 24 -0.06 -10.40 13.97
N TYR A 25 0.77 -11.31 13.45
CA TYR A 25 0.31 -12.56 12.85
C TYR A 25 -0.56 -13.39 13.80
N GLN A 26 -0.18 -13.50 15.08
CA GLN A 26 -0.93 -14.25 16.10
C GLN A 26 -2.30 -13.65 16.43
N GLN A 27 -2.54 -12.38 16.12
CA GLN A 27 -3.80 -11.67 16.40
C GLN A 27 -4.73 -11.63 15.19
N GLU A 28 -4.24 -12.03 14.01
CA GLU A 28 -4.95 -11.93 12.75
C GLU A 28 -5.46 -13.29 12.29
N THR A 29 -6.58 -13.28 11.58
CA THR A 29 -7.13 -14.46 10.91
C THR A 29 -7.04 -14.24 9.40
N TYR A 30 -6.45 -15.20 8.71
CA TYR A 30 -6.31 -15.21 7.26
C TYR A 30 -7.32 -16.20 6.69
N ASN A 31 -8.39 -15.69 6.09
CA ASN A 31 -9.47 -16.52 5.57
C ASN A 31 -9.12 -16.94 4.15
N GLU A 32 -8.87 -18.23 3.95
CA GLU A 32 -8.57 -18.73 2.60
C GLU A 32 -9.82 -18.68 1.72
N ILE A 33 -9.69 -18.08 0.55
CA ILE A 33 -10.73 -17.98 -0.48
C ILE A 33 -10.34 -18.83 -1.69
N GLN A 34 -11.35 -19.39 -2.38
CA GLN A 34 -11.13 -20.27 -3.54
C GLN A 34 -11.06 -19.52 -4.87
N ALA A 35 -11.53 -18.27 -4.91
CA ALA A 35 -11.52 -17.43 -6.09
C ALA A 35 -11.40 -15.97 -5.69
N LEU A 36 -10.66 -15.19 -6.48
CA LEU A 36 -10.61 -13.74 -6.32
C LEU A 36 -11.94 -13.12 -6.78
N PRO A 37 -12.49 -12.13 -6.05
CA PRO A 37 -13.68 -11.41 -6.49
C PRO A 37 -13.37 -10.52 -7.69
N ASP A 38 -14.34 -10.38 -8.58
CA ASP A 38 -14.20 -9.53 -9.77
C ASP A 38 -13.98 -8.07 -9.35
N THR A 39 -13.09 -7.39 -10.05
CA THR A 39 -12.82 -5.96 -9.92
C THR A 39 -13.99 -5.17 -10.47
N SER A 40 -14.62 -4.33 -9.65
CA SER A 40 -15.80 -3.54 -10.05
C SER A 40 -15.44 -2.20 -10.69
N ALA A 41 -14.31 -1.62 -10.28
CA ALA A 41 -13.79 -0.37 -10.79
C ALA A 41 -12.27 -0.37 -10.75
N VAL A 42 -11.66 0.39 -11.66
CA VAL A 42 -10.21 0.47 -11.79
C VAL A 42 -9.80 1.93 -11.93
N ARG A 43 -8.70 2.29 -11.27
CA ARG A 43 -8.07 3.60 -11.47
C ARG A 43 -7.29 3.60 -12.78
N PHE A 44 -7.53 4.56 -13.65
CA PHE A 44 -6.80 4.72 -14.91
C PHE A 44 -5.53 5.56 -14.73
N LEU A 45 -5.64 6.69 -14.03
CA LEU A 45 -4.55 7.65 -13.94
C LEU A 45 -3.56 7.28 -12.83
N PRO A 46 -2.27 7.02 -13.12
CA PRO A 46 -1.27 6.75 -12.08
C PRO A 46 -0.99 7.98 -11.22
N LEU A 47 -0.48 7.74 -10.00
CA LEU A 47 -0.21 8.78 -8.99
C LEU A 47 0.61 9.95 -9.55
N GLU A 48 1.67 9.65 -10.30
CA GLU A 48 2.62 10.63 -10.80
C GLU A 48 1.97 11.60 -11.80
N VAL A 49 1.14 11.07 -12.72
CA VAL A 49 0.41 11.88 -13.70
C VAL A 49 -0.67 12.69 -13.00
N ALA A 50 -1.40 12.11 -12.04
CA ALA A 50 -2.42 12.82 -11.27
C ALA A 50 -1.83 14.02 -10.51
N ARG A 51 -0.67 13.85 -9.86
CA ARG A 51 0.05 14.95 -9.19
C ARG A 51 0.43 16.08 -10.15
N ILE A 52 0.78 15.76 -11.40
CA ILE A 52 1.08 16.79 -12.42
C ILE A 52 -0.19 17.51 -12.86
N TYR A 53 -1.26 16.77 -13.17
CA TYR A 53 -2.54 17.36 -13.60
C TYR A 53 -3.15 18.25 -12.53
N GLY A 54 -3.17 17.78 -11.27
CA GLY A 54 -3.61 18.58 -10.13
C GLY A 54 -2.84 19.90 -10.02
N ARG A 55 -1.49 19.83 -10.04
CA ARG A 55 -0.64 21.02 -9.93
C ARG A 55 -0.79 21.97 -11.13
N ALA A 56 -0.95 21.44 -12.33
CA ALA A 56 -1.09 22.25 -13.55
C ALA A 56 -2.39 23.08 -13.57
N LYS A 57 -3.44 22.63 -12.87
CA LYS A 57 -4.71 23.36 -12.75
C LYS A 57 -4.76 24.35 -11.59
N LEU A 58 -3.77 24.34 -10.70
CA LEU A 58 -3.71 25.25 -9.57
C LEU A 58 -3.24 26.64 -10.01
N GLN A 59 -4.10 27.65 -9.83
CA GLN A 59 -3.82 29.05 -10.21
C GLN A 59 -3.48 29.95 -9.01
N GLU A 60 -3.36 29.36 -7.82
CA GLU A 60 -3.24 30.10 -6.56
C GLU A 60 -1.80 30.02 -6.01
N PRO A 61 -1.00 31.11 -6.05
CA PRO A 61 0.43 31.04 -5.74
C PRO A 61 0.79 30.68 -4.29
N ARG A 62 -0.19 30.74 -3.37
CA ARG A 62 0.02 30.52 -1.93
C ARG A 62 -0.53 29.18 -1.44
N ILE A 63 -1.23 28.47 -2.32
CA ILE A 63 -1.82 27.16 -2.05
C ILE A 63 -1.07 26.14 -2.90
N HIS A 64 -0.89 24.95 -2.36
CA HIS A 64 -0.35 23.79 -3.04
C HIS A 64 -1.29 22.60 -2.84
N LEU A 65 -1.16 21.61 -3.71
CA LEU A 65 -1.77 20.31 -3.47
C LEU A 65 -0.79 19.48 -2.63
N GLY A 66 -1.28 18.90 -1.54
CA GLY A 66 -0.51 17.99 -0.69
C GLY A 66 -0.46 16.57 -1.25
N ASP A 67 -0.29 15.59 -0.36
CA ASP A 67 -0.17 14.19 -0.74
C ASP A 67 -1.47 13.65 -1.34
N ALA A 68 -1.35 12.78 -2.34
CA ALA A 68 -2.49 12.27 -3.08
C ALA A 68 -2.88 10.90 -2.55
N GLU A 69 -4.15 10.75 -2.24
CA GLU A 69 -4.72 9.57 -1.61
C GLU A 69 -5.77 8.96 -2.55
N PRO A 70 -5.84 7.62 -2.69
CA PRO A 70 -6.85 7.00 -3.53
C PRO A 70 -8.20 7.05 -2.80
N ILE A 71 -9.26 7.41 -3.51
CA ILE A 71 -10.64 7.37 -2.99
C ILE A 71 -11.57 6.68 -3.99
N VAL A 72 -12.66 6.12 -3.48
CA VAL A 72 -13.73 5.54 -4.31
C VAL A 72 -14.90 6.52 -4.32
N ARG A 73 -15.33 6.94 -5.51
CA ARG A 73 -16.52 7.79 -5.71
C ARG A 73 -17.41 7.15 -6.77
N GLY A 74 -18.52 6.57 -6.34
CA GLY A 74 -19.37 5.74 -7.20
C GLY A 74 -18.60 4.51 -7.70
N ASN A 75 -18.55 4.33 -9.03
CA ASN A 75 -17.82 3.22 -9.67
C ASN A 75 -16.43 3.64 -10.18
N GLU A 76 -15.82 4.64 -9.57
CA GLU A 76 -14.49 5.11 -9.96
C GLU A 76 -13.54 5.21 -8.78
N VAL A 77 -12.27 4.90 -9.04
CA VAL A 77 -11.17 5.19 -8.13
C VAL A 77 -10.45 6.43 -8.64
N LEU A 78 -10.35 7.45 -7.79
CA LEU A 78 -9.83 8.78 -8.11
C LEU A 78 -8.72 9.17 -7.13
N TRP A 79 -8.00 10.26 -7.43
CA TRP A 79 -7.02 10.83 -6.51
C TRP A 79 -7.58 12.06 -5.83
N ILE A 80 -7.53 12.10 -4.51
CA ILE A 80 -7.82 13.30 -3.73
C ILE A 80 -6.53 13.91 -3.19
N MET A 81 -6.42 15.23 -3.20
CA MET A 81 -5.27 15.96 -2.68
C MET A 81 -5.75 17.14 -1.84
N PRO A 82 -5.27 17.31 -0.59
CA PRO A 82 -5.58 18.50 0.20
C PRO A 82 -5.05 19.75 -0.47
N ARG A 83 -5.77 20.86 -0.32
CA ARG A 83 -5.32 22.20 -0.72
C ARG A 83 -4.72 22.88 0.49
N THR A 84 -3.40 22.89 0.56
CA THR A 84 -2.64 23.31 1.73
C THR A 84 -1.93 24.64 1.50
N PRO A 85 -1.83 25.53 2.50
CA PRO A 85 -0.93 26.67 2.41
C PRO A 85 0.52 26.17 2.38
N LYS A 86 1.41 26.89 1.69
CA LYS A 86 2.84 26.53 1.63
C LYS A 86 3.77 27.71 1.84
N GLY A 87 4.85 27.45 2.57
CA GLY A 87 5.85 28.42 2.97
C GLY A 87 5.52 29.02 4.34
N PHE A 88 6.56 29.26 5.14
CA PHE A 88 6.47 29.61 6.56
C PHE A 88 5.34 30.59 6.92
N TRP A 89 5.26 31.74 6.24
CA TRP A 89 4.23 32.75 6.52
C TRP A 89 2.82 32.32 6.12
N ASN A 90 2.67 31.56 5.03
CA ASN A 90 1.36 31.08 4.62
C ASN A 90 0.88 29.95 5.56
N GLU A 91 1.76 29.03 5.92
CA GLU A 91 1.47 27.92 6.83
C GLU A 91 1.07 28.42 8.23
N THR A 92 1.64 29.54 8.67
CA THR A 92 1.32 30.18 9.96
C THR A 92 0.06 31.05 9.92
N LEU A 93 -0.17 31.79 8.83
CA LEU A 93 -1.21 32.84 8.78
C LEU A 93 -2.46 32.43 8.01
N ARG A 94 -2.41 31.37 7.19
CA ARG A 94 -3.54 30.93 6.35
C ARG A 94 -4.05 29.57 6.79
N ARG A 95 -5.31 29.32 6.45
CA ARG A 95 -5.99 28.04 6.65
C ARG A 95 -5.85 27.15 5.43
N ALA A 96 -5.94 25.83 5.65
CA ALA A 96 -6.17 24.89 4.57
C ALA A 96 -7.53 25.16 3.92
N ASP A 97 -7.63 24.97 2.61
CA ASP A 97 -8.78 25.40 1.79
C ASP A 97 -9.36 24.22 1.00
N GLY A 98 -9.87 23.25 1.75
CA GLY A 98 -10.49 22.04 1.22
C GLY A 98 -9.52 21.14 0.47
N PHE A 99 -9.94 20.63 -0.69
CA PHE A 99 -9.21 19.63 -1.45
C PHE A 99 -9.49 19.69 -2.95
N ALA A 100 -8.71 18.96 -3.73
CA ALA A 100 -8.89 18.74 -5.15
C ALA A 100 -9.10 17.25 -5.43
N ILE A 101 -10.00 16.93 -6.36
CA ILE A 101 -10.12 15.58 -6.92
C ILE A 101 -9.60 15.62 -8.35
N VAL A 102 -8.68 14.71 -8.67
CA VAL A 102 -8.23 14.46 -10.04
C VAL A 102 -8.89 13.19 -10.53
N ASP A 103 -9.68 13.30 -11.60
CA ASP A 103 -10.37 12.16 -12.18
C ASP A 103 -9.48 11.34 -13.13
N ASN A 104 -10.05 10.27 -13.68
CA ASN A 104 -9.35 9.35 -14.57
C ASN A 104 -9.02 9.97 -15.94
N GLU A 105 -9.72 11.03 -16.34
CA GLU A 105 -9.52 11.78 -17.57
C GLU A 105 -8.55 12.95 -17.39
N GLY A 106 -8.15 13.24 -16.14
CA GLY A 106 -7.28 14.33 -15.77
C GLY A 106 -7.99 15.67 -15.57
N ASN A 107 -9.32 15.68 -15.48
CA ASN A 107 -10.04 16.84 -14.99
C ASN A 107 -9.79 16.99 -13.49
N VAL A 108 -9.78 18.24 -13.04
CA VAL A 108 -9.54 18.57 -11.65
C VAL A 108 -10.73 19.36 -11.12
N GLU A 109 -11.42 18.77 -10.15
CA GLU A 109 -12.51 19.41 -9.42
C GLU A 109 -11.96 19.96 -8.10
N MET A 110 -12.22 21.24 -7.82
CA MET A 110 -11.70 21.92 -6.63
C MET A 110 -12.84 22.18 -5.65
N PHE A 111 -12.69 21.69 -4.43
CA PHE A 111 -13.63 21.90 -3.33
C PHE A 111 -13.01 22.86 -2.33
N ARG A 112 -13.63 24.04 -2.19
CA ARG A 112 -13.12 25.11 -1.35
C ARG A 112 -13.93 25.21 -0.07
N GLN A 113 -13.27 24.93 1.04
CA GLN A 113 -13.83 25.12 2.37
C GLN A 113 -12.67 25.30 3.35
N GLU A 114 -12.63 26.44 4.03
CA GLU A 114 -11.59 26.68 5.02
C GLU A 114 -11.70 25.69 6.18
N MET A 115 -10.56 25.14 6.58
CA MET A 115 -10.43 24.27 7.73
C MET A 115 -9.78 25.04 8.88
N SER A 116 -10.40 25.08 10.05
CA SER A 116 -9.76 25.61 11.28
C SER A 116 -8.55 24.76 11.70
N VAL A 117 -8.60 23.46 11.40
CA VAL A 117 -7.50 22.50 11.62
C VAL A 117 -7.36 21.68 10.33
N GLY A 118 -6.20 21.77 9.68
CA GLY A 118 -5.99 21.13 8.37
C GLY A 118 -4.53 20.85 8.06
N GLU A 119 -4.29 20.21 6.93
CA GLU A 119 -2.94 19.92 6.45
C GLU A 119 -2.21 21.17 5.95
N GLY A 120 -0.89 21.17 6.11
CA GLY A 120 -0.01 22.29 5.78
C GLY A 120 -0.15 23.54 6.67
N MET A 121 -1.02 23.54 7.67
CA MET A 121 -1.04 24.57 8.71
C MET A 121 0.04 24.30 9.76
N ASP A 122 0.60 25.36 10.39
CA ASP A 122 1.66 25.25 11.41
C ASP A 122 1.15 25.49 12.85
N GLY A 123 1.94 25.09 13.83
CA GLY A 123 1.75 25.39 15.23
C GLY A 123 0.50 24.75 15.82
N ARG A 124 -0.39 25.58 16.38
CA ARG A 124 -1.58 25.10 17.08
C ARG A 124 -2.68 24.60 16.15
N ASP A 125 -2.67 25.02 14.90
CA ASP A 125 -3.74 24.71 13.96
C ASP A 125 -3.36 23.57 13.00
N ALA A 126 -2.12 23.09 13.09
CA ALA A 126 -1.66 21.91 12.39
C ALA A 126 -2.45 20.66 12.78
N ILE A 127 -3.03 19.98 11.79
CA ILE A 127 -3.78 18.73 12.02
C ILE A 127 -2.92 17.66 12.71
N SER A 128 -1.67 17.50 12.30
CA SER A 128 -0.74 16.53 12.89
C SER A 128 -0.49 16.79 14.38
N TRP A 129 -0.42 18.06 14.78
CA TRP A 129 -0.28 18.46 16.18
C TRP A 129 -1.56 18.18 16.97
N LYS A 130 -2.72 18.58 16.45
CA LYS A 130 -4.02 18.39 17.11
C LYS A 130 -4.39 16.92 17.30
N LEU A 131 -4.14 16.08 16.29
CA LEU A 131 -4.35 14.64 16.40
C LEU A 131 -3.41 14.03 17.44
N ARG A 132 -2.14 14.45 17.49
CA ARG A 132 -1.18 14.02 18.52
C ARG A 132 -1.57 14.46 19.93
N GLN A 133 -2.14 15.66 20.09
CA GLN A 133 -2.68 16.10 21.39
C GLN A 133 -3.87 15.25 21.84
N THR A 134 -4.69 14.80 20.89
CA THR A 134 -5.87 13.96 21.16
C THR A 134 -5.46 12.53 21.53
N ARG A 135 -4.51 11.94 20.78
CA ARG A 135 -3.84 10.69 21.16
C ARG A 135 -2.35 10.70 20.84
N TYR A 136 -1.55 10.87 21.88
CA TYR A 136 -0.10 11.03 21.76
C TYR A 136 0.64 9.79 21.22
N TRP A 137 0.18 8.59 21.60
CA TRP A 137 0.84 7.33 21.26
C TRP A 137 0.32 6.70 19.96
N SER A 138 -0.57 7.37 19.24
CA SER A 138 -1.13 6.87 17.99
C SER A 138 -0.34 7.38 16.80
N THR A 139 -0.32 6.60 15.72
CA THR A 139 0.27 7.02 14.44
C THR A 139 -0.83 7.23 13.42
N VAL A 140 -0.84 8.41 12.82
CA VAL A 140 -1.67 8.78 11.67
C VAL A 140 -0.75 8.77 10.46
N ASN A 141 -1.10 7.97 9.46
CA ASN A 141 -0.25 7.70 8.30
C ASN A 141 -0.71 8.40 7.03
N GLU A 142 -2.00 8.71 6.99
CA GLU A 142 -2.71 9.19 5.82
C GLU A 142 -3.83 10.09 6.33
N VAL A 143 -4.08 11.16 5.59
CA VAL A 143 -5.20 12.07 5.79
C VAL A 143 -5.79 12.32 4.42
N TYR A 144 -7.09 12.12 4.29
CA TYR A 144 -7.82 12.46 3.07
C TYR A 144 -9.15 13.10 3.45
N TYR A 145 -9.88 13.61 2.47
CA TYR A 145 -11.07 14.41 2.71
C TYR A 145 -12.28 13.77 2.05
N VAL A 146 -13.44 13.99 2.65
CA VAL A 146 -14.73 13.60 2.09
C VAL A 146 -15.71 14.75 2.25
N GLN A 147 -16.80 14.72 1.50
CA GLN A 147 -17.93 15.62 1.73
C GLN A 147 -18.99 14.87 2.54
N ASP A 148 -19.51 15.52 3.57
CA ASP A 148 -20.71 15.07 4.26
C ASP A 148 -21.97 15.37 3.42
N THR A 149 -23.09 14.82 3.84
CA THR A 149 -24.41 14.93 3.21
C THR A 149 -24.90 16.37 3.04
N ASP A 150 -24.44 17.29 3.89
CA ASP A 150 -24.71 18.73 3.80
C ASP A 150 -23.70 19.49 2.92
N GLY A 151 -22.76 18.77 2.31
CA GLY A 151 -21.69 19.30 1.46
C GLY A 151 -20.45 19.78 2.23
N THR A 152 -20.44 19.67 3.56
CA THR A 152 -19.30 20.11 4.36
C THR A 152 -18.09 19.19 4.21
N VAL A 153 -16.91 19.80 4.14
CA VAL A 153 -15.63 19.08 4.06
C VAL A 153 -15.23 18.55 5.44
N VAL A 154 -14.92 17.25 5.49
CA VAL A 154 -14.42 16.56 6.68
C VAL A 154 -13.13 15.85 6.31
N ALA A 155 -12.06 16.07 7.09
CA ALA A 155 -10.84 15.27 6.96
C ALA A 155 -10.99 13.96 7.74
N VAL A 156 -10.68 12.86 7.07
CA VAL A 156 -10.71 11.51 7.60
C VAL A 156 -9.27 11.04 7.79
N ALA A 157 -8.92 10.69 9.02
CA ALA A 157 -7.58 10.27 9.38
C ALA A 157 -7.63 8.94 10.16
N PRO A 158 -7.60 7.80 9.45
CA PRO A 158 -7.39 6.49 10.06
C PRO A 158 -6.09 6.46 10.86
N PHE A 159 -6.11 5.83 12.05
CA PHE A 159 -4.94 5.78 12.91
C PHE A 159 -4.67 4.39 13.47
N MET A 160 -3.39 4.14 13.74
CA MET A 160 -2.91 2.96 14.44
C MET A 160 -2.63 3.29 15.91
N ASP A 161 -3.12 2.43 16.79
CA ASP A 161 -2.76 2.39 18.20
C ASP A 161 -1.73 1.30 18.46
N TYR A 162 -1.16 1.30 19.66
CA TYR A 162 -0.17 0.30 20.05
C TYR A 162 -0.54 -0.30 21.40
N SER A 163 -0.50 -1.62 21.48
CA SER A 163 -0.66 -2.35 22.74
C SER A 163 0.65 -3.05 23.09
N PHE A 164 1.08 -2.92 24.34
CA PHE A 164 2.25 -3.62 24.82
C PHE A 164 2.00 -5.12 24.90
N SER A 165 2.85 -5.90 24.24
CA SER A 165 2.96 -7.35 24.40
C SER A 165 4.42 -7.68 24.50
N TRP A 166 4.89 -7.97 25.72
CA TRP A 166 6.29 -8.24 26.01
C TRP A 166 6.98 -9.08 24.90
N PRO A 167 8.12 -8.62 24.34
CA PRO A 167 8.89 -7.41 24.66
C PRO A 167 8.62 -6.19 23.76
N VAL A 168 7.56 -6.18 22.95
CA VAL A 168 7.33 -5.18 21.89
C VAL A 168 6.00 -4.43 22.04
N MET A 169 5.90 -3.28 21.36
CA MET A 169 4.62 -2.61 21.12
C MET A 169 4.01 -3.14 19.83
N VAL A 170 2.86 -3.77 19.93
CA VAL A 170 2.15 -4.37 18.80
C VAL A 170 1.17 -3.33 18.24
N PRO A 171 1.32 -2.91 16.98
CA PRO A 171 0.37 -2.02 16.33
C PRO A 171 -0.98 -2.71 16.17
N LYS A 172 -2.04 -1.92 16.21
CA LYS A 172 -3.42 -2.33 15.92
C LYS A 172 -4.17 -1.17 15.29
N TRP A 173 -5.23 -1.47 14.54
CA TRP A 173 -6.13 -0.42 14.07
C TRP A 173 -6.84 0.23 15.28
N GLY A 174 -6.55 1.52 15.50
CA GLY A 174 -7.06 2.27 16.65
C GLY A 174 -8.41 2.92 16.40
N GLY A 175 -8.74 3.20 15.13
CA GLY A 175 -9.98 3.84 14.72
C GLY A 175 -9.74 4.91 13.66
N VAL A 176 -10.60 5.94 13.67
CA VAL A 176 -10.58 7.06 12.72
C VAL A 176 -10.81 8.37 13.46
N PHE A 177 -10.04 9.39 13.12
CA PHE A 177 -10.37 10.76 13.46
C PHE A 177 -11.18 11.41 12.34
N LEU A 178 -12.25 12.11 12.70
CA LEU A 178 -12.97 13.01 11.80
C LEU A 178 -12.67 14.44 12.25
N VAL A 179 -12.04 15.22 11.36
CA VAL A 179 -11.74 16.63 11.60
C VAL A 179 -12.69 17.46 10.75
N HIS A 180 -13.65 18.10 11.41
CA HIS A 180 -14.62 18.97 10.75
C HIS A 180 -14.00 20.33 10.44
N SER A 181 -14.58 21.05 9.49
CA SER A 181 -14.08 22.36 9.06
C SER A 181 -14.01 23.41 10.17
N ASP A 182 -14.86 23.31 11.19
CA ASP A 182 -14.85 24.20 12.37
C ASP A 182 -13.68 23.92 13.33
N GLY A 183 -12.95 22.82 13.14
CA GLY A 183 -11.83 22.38 13.97
C GLY A 183 -12.24 21.39 15.08
N ARG A 184 -13.50 20.98 15.12
CA ARG A 184 -13.97 19.90 15.99
C ARG A 184 -13.39 18.57 15.51
N ILE A 185 -12.86 17.80 16.46
CA ILE A 185 -12.25 16.50 16.19
C ILE A 185 -13.08 15.42 16.89
N GLU A 186 -13.69 14.55 16.11
CA GLU A 186 -14.32 13.34 16.62
C GLU A 186 -13.34 12.17 16.55
N THR A 187 -13.32 11.34 17.59
CA THR A 187 -12.52 10.10 17.60
C THR A 187 -13.47 8.91 17.63
N LEU A 188 -13.48 8.14 16.55
CA LEU A 188 -14.30 6.95 16.41
C LEU A 188 -13.43 5.71 16.60
N THR A 189 -13.93 4.76 17.40
CA THR A 189 -13.36 3.41 17.43
C THR A 189 -13.70 2.68 16.12
N PRO A 190 -13.01 1.59 15.77
CA PRO A 190 -13.34 0.79 14.58
C PRO A 190 -14.82 0.45 14.43
N ALA A 191 -15.45 -0.04 15.52
CA ALA A 191 -16.88 -0.36 15.55
C ALA A 191 -17.76 0.85 15.25
N LYS A 192 -17.50 1.99 15.89
CA LYS A 192 -18.26 3.23 15.65
C LYS A 192 -18.04 3.79 14.24
N ALA A 193 -16.83 3.66 13.70
CA ALA A 193 -16.51 4.13 12.36
C ALA A 193 -17.28 3.33 11.29
N MET A 194 -17.41 2.01 11.46
CA MET A 194 -18.19 1.15 10.55
C MET A 194 -19.69 1.46 10.55
N GLU A 195 -20.23 1.96 11.66
CA GLU A 195 -21.64 2.34 11.80
C GLU A 195 -21.90 3.81 11.42
N HIS A 196 -20.85 4.60 11.22
CA HIS A 196 -20.97 6.04 10.98
C HIS A 196 -21.48 6.32 9.56
N SER A 197 -22.54 7.13 9.42
CA SER A 197 -23.19 7.41 8.13
C SER A 197 -22.24 7.98 7.08
N LEU A 198 -21.36 8.91 7.47
CA LEU A 198 -20.34 9.50 6.59
C LEU A 198 -19.35 8.46 6.03
N LEU A 199 -19.12 7.37 6.76
CA LEU A 199 -18.02 6.44 6.48
C LEU A 199 -18.46 5.13 5.83
N LYS A 200 -19.76 4.97 5.55
CA LYS A 200 -20.34 3.71 5.07
C LYS A 200 -19.64 3.15 3.83
N ASP A 201 -19.25 4.02 2.91
CA ASP A 201 -18.57 3.66 1.66
C ASP A 201 -17.17 4.29 1.56
N VAL A 202 -16.57 4.64 2.71
CA VAL A 202 -15.27 5.29 2.80
C VAL A 202 -14.28 4.34 3.46
N ARG A 203 -13.06 4.25 2.92
CA ARG A 203 -12.00 3.38 3.45
C ARG A 203 -11.52 3.84 4.84
N ILE A 204 -11.85 3.11 5.89
CA ILE A 204 -11.48 3.49 7.26
C ILE A 204 -10.29 2.70 7.82
N VAL A 205 -9.82 1.70 7.09
CA VAL A 205 -8.65 0.91 7.41
C VAL A 205 -7.40 1.55 6.81
N PRO A 206 -6.38 1.89 7.62
CA PRO A 206 -5.14 2.49 7.10
C PRO A 206 -4.42 1.57 6.12
N GLU A 207 -3.86 2.15 5.05
CA GLU A 207 -3.07 1.43 4.04
C GLU A 207 -1.89 0.68 4.70
N LYS A 208 -1.17 1.38 5.58
CA LYS A 208 -0.04 0.82 6.32
C LYS A 208 -0.43 -0.35 7.21
N TRP A 209 -1.64 -0.35 7.78
CA TRP A 209 -2.13 -1.47 8.59
C TRP A 209 -2.42 -2.68 7.71
N ALA A 210 -3.09 -2.49 6.57
CA ALA A 210 -3.32 -3.54 5.59
C ALA A 210 -2.00 -4.17 5.11
N ARG A 211 -1.00 -3.34 4.76
CA ARG A 211 0.33 -3.81 4.38
C ARG A 211 0.99 -4.63 5.50
N LEU A 212 0.95 -4.12 6.73
CA LEU A 212 1.60 -4.75 7.87
C LEU A 212 1.03 -6.14 8.18
N LYS A 213 -0.28 -6.35 8.01
CA LYS A 213 -0.89 -7.68 8.14
C LYS A 213 -0.30 -8.68 7.15
N VAL A 214 -0.11 -8.25 5.90
CA VAL A 214 0.48 -9.13 4.87
C VAL A 214 1.97 -9.39 5.15
N GLU A 215 2.72 -8.39 5.61
CA GLU A 215 4.11 -8.57 6.05
C GLU A 215 4.20 -9.52 7.26
N ALA A 216 3.23 -9.47 8.18
CA ALA A 216 3.18 -10.36 9.34
C ALA A 216 2.99 -11.84 8.94
N TYR A 217 2.24 -12.11 7.86
CA TYR A 217 2.07 -13.46 7.33
C TYR A 217 3.38 -14.15 6.95
N ALA A 218 4.43 -13.38 6.60
CA ALA A 218 5.76 -13.93 6.33
C ALA A 218 6.35 -14.70 7.53
N LEU A 219 5.84 -14.46 8.75
CA LEU A 219 6.29 -15.12 9.98
C LEU A 219 5.35 -16.24 10.46
N LYS A 220 4.45 -16.73 9.60
CA LYS A 220 3.53 -17.83 9.96
C LYS A 220 4.23 -19.09 10.48
N ASN A 221 5.41 -19.40 9.92
CA ASN A 221 6.25 -20.53 10.30
C ASN A 221 7.29 -20.15 11.38
N GLY A 222 7.11 -18.98 12.01
CA GLY A 222 7.96 -18.48 13.09
C GLY A 222 9.20 -17.72 12.63
N ILE A 223 9.83 -17.06 13.61
CA ILE A 223 11.00 -16.18 13.38
C ILE A 223 12.20 -16.98 12.88
N ARG A 224 12.42 -18.19 13.43
CA ARG A 224 13.51 -19.08 13.00
C ARG A 224 13.42 -19.35 11.50
N ASN A 225 12.23 -19.77 11.01
CA ASN A 225 12.01 -19.99 9.59
C ASN A 225 12.39 -18.77 8.75
N SER A 226 12.00 -17.57 9.19
CA SER A 226 12.28 -16.31 8.47
C SER A 226 13.74 -15.87 8.39
N ILE A 227 14.64 -16.61 9.06
CA ILE A 227 16.08 -16.33 9.11
C ILE A 227 16.88 -17.50 8.53
N THR A 228 16.39 -18.75 8.67
CA THR A 228 17.16 -19.93 8.28
C THR A 228 16.67 -20.57 7.00
N THR A 229 15.40 -20.97 6.95
CA THR A 229 14.89 -21.95 5.96
C THR A 229 13.98 -21.31 4.94
N HIS A 230 13.35 -20.18 5.28
CA HIS A 230 12.45 -19.41 4.42
C HIS A 230 11.30 -20.24 3.80
N GLU A 231 10.88 -21.32 4.48
CA GLU A 231 9.83 -22.21 3.99
C GLU A 231 8.49 -21.47 3.93
N ASP A 232 7.86 -21.48 2.75
CA ASP A 232 6.54 -20.88 2.49
C ASP A 232 6.46 -19.41 2.98
N GLN A 233 7.59 -18.70 2.87
CA GLN A 233 7.71 -17.29 3.26
C GLN A 233 7.34 -16.39 2.08
N VAL A 234 6.41 -15.48 2.33
CA VAL A 234 6.00 -14.43 1.39
C VAL A 234 6.87 -13.18 1.51
N GLN A 235 6.97 -12.42 0.43
CA GLN A 235 7.52 -11.08 0.38
C GLN A 235 6.64 -10.19 -0.48
N ILE A 236 6.42 -8.95 -0.06
CA ILE A 236 5.78 -7.93 -0.91
C ILE A 236 6.89 -7.32 -1.78
N PRO A 237 6.87 -7.51 -3.12
CA PRO A 237 7.85 -6.89 -3.99
C PRO A 237 7.65 -5.37 -4.02
N SER A 238 8.75 -4.60 -4.09
CA SER A 238 8.66 -3.17 -4.42
C SER A 238 8.38 -3.04 -5.91
N VAL A 239 7.28 -2.40 -6.26
CA VAL A 239 6.80 -2.30 -7.63
C VAL A 239 6.98 -0.93 -8.23
N SER A 240 7.21 0.12 -7.45
CA SER A 240 7.49 1.44 -7.98
C SER A 240 8.93 1.51 -8.51
N THR A 241 9.12 2.10 -9.69
CA THR A 241 10.45 2.48 -10.20
C THR A 241 10.87 3.87 -9.74
N ILE A 242 9.95 4.61 -9.11
CA ILE A 242 10.12 6.01 -8.72
C ILE A 242 10.12 6.09 -7.19
N ALA A 243 11.10 6.81 -6.65
CA ALA A 243 11.15 7.10 -5.21
C ALA A 243 9.90 7.89 -4.79
N GLY A 244 9.15 7.37 -3.81
CA GLY A 244 7.88 7.97 -3.38
C GLY A 244 6.74 7.82 -4.40
N GLY A 245 6.90 6.92 -5.36
CA GLY A 245 5.81 6.44 -6.22
C GLY A 245 4.89 5.47 -5.49
N ASN A 246 3.82 5.08 -6.17
CA ASN A 246 2.77 4.26 -5.57
C ASN A 246 3.19 2.79 -5.43
N GLU A 247 2.99 2.22 -4.24
CA GLU A 247 3.38 0.86 -3.88
C GLU A 247 2.14 0.06 -3.42
N MET A 248 2.27 -1.27 -3.32
CA MET A 248 1.18 -2.07 -2.73
C MET A 248 1.06 -1.81 -1.21
N PRO A 249 -0.15 -1.79 -0.64
CA PRO A 249 -1.41 -2.23 -1.25
C PRO A 249 -2.05 -1.20 -2.18
N PHE A 250 -2.70 -1.70 -3.24
CA PHE A 250 -3.54 -0.87 -4.10
C PHE A 250 -4.99 -0.91 -3.64
N LEU A 251 -5.66 0.26 -3.59
CA LEU A 251 -7.10 0.32 -3.36
C LEU A 251 -7.85 -0.24 -4.57
N LEU A 252 -8.58 -1.32 -4.36
CA LEU A 252 -9.26 -2.10 -5.39
C LEU A 252 -10.74 -2.29 -5.01
N PRO A 253 -11.68 -1.60 -5.66
CA PRO A 253 -13.09 -1.92 -5.56
C PRO A 253 -13.37 -3.27 -6.22
N THR A 254 -14.04 -4.15 -5.47
CA THR A 254 -14.45 -5.48 -5.94
C THR A 254 -15.97 -5.63 -5.84
N THR A 255 -16.51 -6.75 -6.33
CA THR A 255 -17.92 -7.11 -6.08
C THR A 255 -18.22 -7.34 -4.60
N ASN A 256 -17.20 -7.59 -3.77
CA ASN A 256 -17.31 -7.88 -2.35
C ASN A 256 -16.84 -6.69 -1.48
N GLY A 257 -16.90 -5.47 -2.02
CA GLY A 257 -16.51 -4.24 -1.33
C GLY A 257 -15.11 -3.75 -1.70
N GLN A 258 -14.68 -2.66 -1.06
CA GLN A 258 -13.38 -2.03 -1.28
C GLN A 258 -12.29 -2.81 -0.55
N LYS A 259 -11.23 -3.20 -1.26
CA LYS A 259 -10.12 -4.00 -0.73
C LYS A 259 -8.80 -3.27 -0.93
N TRP A 260 -7.92 -3.40 0.04
CA TRP A 260 -6.49 -3.20 -0.13
C TRP A 260 -5.89 -4.48 -0.71
N PHE A 261 -5.48 -4.44 -1.97
CA PHE A 261 -4.91 -5.57 -2.68
C PHE A 261 -3.40 -5.62 -2.49
N VAL A 262 -2.87 -6.79 -2.10
CA VAL A 262 -1.43 -7.07 -2.05
C VAL A 262 -1.14 -8.39 -2.75
N ALA A 263 -0.29 -8.36 -3.77
CA ALA A 263 0.34 -9.57 -4.29
C ALA A 263 1.70 -9.78 -3.62
N THR A 264 2.00 -11.04 -3.33
CA THR A 264 3.28 -11.44 -2.75
C THR A 264 3.98 -12.44 -3.64
N VAL A 265 5.32 -12.42 -3.58
CA VAL A 265 6.20 -13.38 -4.22
C VAL A 265 6.81 -14.30 -3.15
N PRO A 266 7.31 -15.50 -3.50
CA PRO A 266 8.12 -16.27 -2.56
C PRO A 266 9.40 -15.49 -2.24
N TRP A 267 9.92 -15.68 -1.04
CA TRP A 267 11.22 -15.10 -0.66
C TRP A 267 12.30 -15.44 -1.70
N GLY A 268 12.92 -14.42 -2.31
CA GLY A 268 13.97 -14.59 -3.32
C GLY A 268 13.49 -14.95 -4.73
N ALA A 269 12.20 -14.86 -5.03
CA ALA A 269 11.63 -15.14 -6.35
C ALA A 269 10.71 -14.00 -6.84
N GLU A 270 10.21 -14.10 -8.09
CA GLU A 270 9.47 -13.01 -8.76
C GLU A 270 8.06 -13.40 -9.25
N GLY A 271 7.70 -14.69 -9.21
CA GLY A 271 6.34 -15.16 -9.52
C GLY A 271 5.36 -14.88 -8.37
N ILE A 272 4.05 -14.78 -8.66
CA ILE A 272 3.06 -14.59 -7.59
C ILE A 272 2.92 -15.87 -6.79
N PHE A 273 3.00 -15.74 -5.48
CA PHE A 273 2.82 -16.85 -4.55
C PHE A 273 1.46 -16.83 -3.87
N ARG A 274 1.07 -15.66 -3.35
CA ARG A 274 -0.18 -15.46 -2.62
C ARG A 274 -0.72 -14.06 -2.87
N VAL A 275 -2.03 -13.93 -2.96
CA VAL A 275 -2.72 -12.65 -3.02
C VAL A 275 -3.51 -12.45 -1.74
N PHE A 276 -3.44 -11.25 -1.19
CA PHE A 276 -4.17 -10.85 0.00
C PHE A 276 -5.11 -9.71 -0.35
N LEU A 277 -6.36 -9.81 0.10
CA LEU A 277 -7.34 -8.75 0.05
C LEU A 277 -7.67 -8.37 1.49
N VAL A 278 -7.23 -7.19 1.92
CA VAL A 278 -7.61 -6.65 3.23
C VAL A 278 -8.79 -5.74 3.02
N ASP A 279 -9.92 -6.05 3.64
CA ASP A 279 -11.12 -5.23 3.52
C ASP A 279 -10.85 -3.80 4.03
N ALA A 280 -11.10 -2.79 3.19
CA ALA A 280 -10.74 -1.41 3.47
C ALA A 280 -11.66 -0.74 4.51
N ILE A 281 -12.71 -1.42 4.95
CA ILE A 281 -13.66 -0.95 5.96
C ILE A 281 -13.51 -1.75 7.26
N THR A 282 -13.46 -3.07 7.17
CA THR A 282 -13.46 -3.97 8.35
C THR A 282 -12.07 -4.42 8.76
N GLY A 283 -11.11 -4.42 7.83
CA GLY A 283 -9.75 -4.90 8.03
C GLY A 283 -9.62 -6.41 7.99
N PHE A 284 -10.68 -7.16 7.66
CA PHE A 284 -10.59 -8.62 7.49
C PHE A 284 -9.67 -8.99 6.34
N VAL A 285 -8.88 -10.05 6.53
CA VAL A 285 -7.92 -10.53 5.53
C VAL A 285 -8.46 -11.77 4.84
N GLU A 286 -8.62 -11.68 3.53
CA GLU A 286 -8.89 -12.80 2.63
C GLU A 286 -7.57 -13.18 1.94
N LEU A 287 -7.24 -14.46 1.94
CA LEU A 287 -6.02 -15.02 1.38
C LEU A 287 -6.37 -15.92 0.21
N PHE A 288 -5.90 -15.58 -0.98
CA PHE A 288 -5.97 -16.44 -2.15
C PHE A 288 -4.61 -17.11 -2.38
N PRO A 289 -4.47 -18.43 -2.10
CA PRO A 289 -3.25 -19.16 -2.39
C PRO A 289 -3.13 -19.42 -3.90
N MET A 290 -1.95 -19.17 -4.48
CA MET A 290 -1.68 -19.63 -5.85
C MET A 290 -1.31 -21.11 -5.84
N PRO A 291 -1.80 -21.91 -6.81
CA PRO A 291 -1.31 -23.27 -7.00
C PRO A 291 0.21 -23.27 -7.20
N LYS A 292 0.93 -24.20 -6.54
CA LYS A 292 2.40 -24.28 -6.61
C LYS A 292 2.93 -24.47 -8.04
N ASP A 293 2.14 -25.13 -8.88
CA ASP A 293 2.47 -25.41 -10.28
C ASP A 293 1.88 -24.38 -11.25
N SER A 294 1.33 -23.27 -10.73
CA SER A 294 0.81 -22.20 -11.59
C SER A 294 1.91 -21.19 -11.93
N SER A 295 2.22 -21.07 -13.22
CA SER A 295 3.04 -19.99 -13.76
C SER A 295 2.21 -18.70 -13.78
N VAL A 296 2.03 -18.10 -12.60
CA VAL A 296 1.39 -16.77 -12.48
C VAL A 296 2.49 -15.74 -12.26
N ILE A 297 2.74 -14.91 -13.26
CA ILE A 297 3.81 -13.92 -13.21
C ILE A 297 3.48 -12.77 -12.25
N GLY A 298 4.48 -12.38 -11.46
CA GLY A 298 4.43 -11.19 -10.64
C GLY A 298 4.54 -9.92 -11.46
N PRO A 299 4.29 -8.77 -10.82
CA PRO A 299 4.31 -7.47 -11.48
C PRO A 299 5.71 -7.10 -12.03
N LEU A 300 6.78 -7.59 -11.40
CA LEU A 300 8.16 -7.34 -11.85
C LEU A 300 8.47 -8.07 -13.16
N ARG A 301 7.97 -9.29 -13.32
CA ARG A 301 8.13 -10.09 -14.56
C ARG A 301 7.23 -9.61 -15.69
N ALA A 302 6.09 -9.01 -15.38
CA ALA A 302 5.19 -8.47 -16.40
C ALA A 302 5.79 -7.28 -17.17
N ARG A 303 6.69 -6.50 -16.57
CA ARG A 303 7.31 -5.32 -17.21
C ARG A 303 8.15 -5.65 -18.46
N PRO A 304 9.13 -6.57 -18.40
CA PRO A 304 9.85 -7.00 -19.60
C PRO A 304 8.93 -7.48 -20.72
N LEU A 305 7.82 -8.18 -20.41
CA LEU A 305 6.87 -8.64 -21.43
C LEU A 305 6.26 -7.48 -22.22
N ILE A 306 6.00 -6.36 -21.55
CA ILE A 306 5.47 -5.15 -22.20
C ILE A 306 6.51 -4.58 -23.17
N VAL A 307 7.77 -4.52 -22.73
CA VAL A 307 8.89 -4.03 -23.54
C VAL A 307 9.08 -4.89 -24.79
N ASP A 308 9.05 -6.21 -24.62
CA ASP A 308 9.21 -7.20 -25.69
C ASP A 308 8.01 -7.23 -26.66
N ALA A 309 6.78 -7.02 -26.15
CA ALA A 309 5.58 -6.99 -26.98
C ALA A 309 5.50 -5.74 -27.87
N TYR A 310 6.10 -4.63 -27.45
CA TYR A 310 6.06 -3.36 -28.17
C TYR A 310 7.46 -2.77 -28.40
N PRO A 311 8.33 -3.46 -29.19
CA PRO A 311 9.70 -3.01 -29.45
C PRO A 311 9.77 -1.72 -30.28
N GLN A 312 8.66 -1.33 -30.92
CA GLN A 312 8.56 -0.06 -31.65
C GLN A 312 8.47 1.17 -30.74
N TYR A 313 8.24 0.99 -29.43
CA TYR A 313 8.23 2.10 -28.48
C TYR A 313 9.65 2.54 -28.11
N LYS A 314 9.82 3.85 -27.91
CA LYS A 314 11.09 4.44 -27.45
C LYS A 314 11.17 4.34 -25.93
N TRP A 315 11.50 3.15 -25.42
CA TRP A 315 11.51 2.84 -23.99
C TRP A 315 12.49 3.68 -23.16
N ASP A 316 13.48 4.32 -23.79
CA ASP A 316 14.37 5.30 -23.18
C ASP A 316 13.68 6.63 -22.79
N GLN A 317 12.46 6.87 -23.27
CA GLN A 317 11.67 8.10 -23.05
C GLN A 317 10.34 7.83 -22.35
N LEU A 318 10.12 6.60 -21.90
CA LEU A 318 8.87 6.12 -21.34
C LEU A 318 9.11 5.47 -19.98
N ASP A 319 8.11 5.58 -19.11
CA ASP A 319 8.06 4.87 -17.83
C ASP A 319 6.86 3.93 -17.80
N ILE A 320 7.03 2.77 -17.15
CA ILE A 320 5.98 1.77 -16.93
C ILE A 320 5.57 1.79 -15.46
N LEU A 321 4.46 2.45 -15.18
CA LEU A 321 4.00 2.77 -13.84
C LEU A 321 2.88 1.84 -13.37
N GLU A 322 2.86 1.62 -12.06
CA GLU A 322 1.78 1.02 -11.27
C GLU A 322 1.14 -0.26 -11.85
N PRO A 323 1.62 -1.46 -11.47
CA PRO A 323 0.98 -2.73 -11.83
C PRO A 323 -0.33 -2.90 -11.06
N ARG A 324 -1.42 -2.33 -11.55
CA ARG A 324 -2.72 -2.42 -10.87
C ARG A 324 -3.40 -3.73 -11.22
N PRO A 325 -3.95 -4.46 -10.24
CA PRO A 325 -4.63 -5.71 -10.51
C PRO A 325 -5.98 -5.49 -11.18
N ILE A 326 -6.32 -6.34 -12.14
CA ILE A 326 -7.69 -6.50 -12.64
C ILE A 326 -8.04 -7.98 -12.58
N ILE A 327 -9.08 -8.30 -11.83
CA ILE A 327 -9.68 -9.62 -11.77
C ILE A 327 -11.00 -9.55 -12.52
N ARG A 328 -11.11 -10.34 -13.59
CA ARG A 328 -12.33 -10.37 -14.41
C ARG A 328 -12.40 -11.68 -15.18
N PHE A 329 -13.61 -12.24 -15.31
CA PHE A 329 -13.84 -13.47 -16.08
C PHE A 329 -13.04 -14.67 -15.58
N GLY A 330 -12.74 -14.72 -14.27
CA GLY A 330 -11.89 -15.76 -13.69
C GLY A 330 -10.40 -15.64 -14.03
N GLU A 331 -10.01 -14.58 -14.72
CA GLU A 331 -8.64 -14.27 -15.08
C GLU A 331 -8.08 -13.11 -14.24
N PHE A 332 -6.76 -13.06 -14.16
CA PHE A 332 -6.02 -12.03 -13.44
C PHE A 332 -5.05 -11.34 -14.41
N PHE A 333 -5.19 -10.03 -14.53
CA PHE A 333 -4.34 -9.17 -15.34
C PHE A 333 -3.61 -8.16 -14.47
N TRP A 334 -2.37 -7.86 -14.86
CA TRP A 334 -1.67 -6.66 -14.42
C TRP A 334 -1.91 -5.53 -15.43
N MET A 335 -2.52 -4.45 -14.98
CA MET A 335 -2.71 -3.24 -15.78
C MET A 335 -1.64 -2.21 -15.44
N PHE A 336 -0.79 -1.91 -16.41
CA PHE A 336 0.24 -0.89 -16.33
C PHE A 336 -0.16 0.35 -17.11
N THR A 337 0.31 1.52 -16.66
CA THR A 337 0.26 2.74 -17.47
C THR A 337 1.64 3.08 -17.98
N VAL A 338 1.73 3.27 -19.29
CA VAL A 338 2.92 3.79 -19.95
C VAL A 338 2.77 5.30 -20.06
N THR A 339 3.76 6.03 -19.56
CA THR A 339 3.79 7.50 -19.58
C THR A 339 5.06 8.00 -20.23
N THR A 340 5.11 9.27 -20.61
CA THR A 340 6.40 9.94 -20.87
C THR A 340 7.23 9.97 -19.58
N SER A 341 8.56 10.05 -19.69
CA SER A 341 9.43 10.20 -18.50
C SER A 341 9.18 11.48 -17.69
N SER A 342 8.50 12.46 -18.28
CA SER A 342 8.02 13.68 -17.60
C SER A 342 6.68 13.49 -16.88
N HIS A 343 6.04 12.32 -17.01
CA HIS A 343 4.71 11.97 -16.47
C HIS A 343 3.60 12.95 -16.86
N THR A 344 3.78 13.73 -17.92
CA THR A 344 2.83 14.77 -18.37
C THR A 344 1.58 14.22 -19.04
N GLY A 345 1.52 12.92 -19.26
CA GLY A 345 0.35 12.25 -19.81
C GLY A 345 0.52 10.75 -19.93
N VAL A 346 -0.61 10.09 -20.20
CA VAL A 346 -0.67 8.67 -20.49
C VAL A 346 -0.43 8.46 -21.98
N THR A 347 0.58 7.66 -22.31
CA THR A 347 0.90 7.25 -23.68
C THR A 347 0.12 5.99 -24.05
N ASP A 348 0.02 5.05 -23.11
CA ASP A 348 -0.72 3.81 -23.30
C ASP A 348 -1.15 3.20 -21.95
N THR A 349 -2.14 2.34 -21.97
CA THR A 349 -2.49 1.46 -20.85
C THR A 349 -2.48 0.03 -21.34
N ILE A 350 -1.70 -0.82 -20.67
CA ILE A 350 -1.36 -2.15 -21.14
C ILE A 350 -1.77 -3.17 -20.10
N LEU A 351 -2.52 -4.18 -20.53
CA LEU A 351 -2.86 -5.37 -19.76
C LEU A 351 -1.86 -6.47 -20.05
N VAL A 352 -1.44 -7.17 -19.01
CA VAL A 352 -0.67 -8.40 -19.10
C VAL A 352 -1.45 -9.49 -18.37
N ASN A 353 -1.87 -10.54 -19.07
CA ASN A 353 -2.51 -11.69 -18.45
C ASN A 353 -1.46 -12.41 -17.59
N ALA A 354 -1.73 -12.52 -16.29
CA ALA A 354 -0.77 -13.05 -15.34
C ALA A 354 -0.48 -14.55 -15.54
N ARG A 355 -1.33 -15.29 -16.27
CA ARG A 355 -1.17 -16.71 -16.55
C ARG A 355 -0.73 -17.01 -17.98
N THR A 356 -1.34 -16.36 -18.98
CA THR A 356 -1.03 -16.64 -20.40
C THR A 356 0.15 -15.83 -20.91
N HIS A 357 0.60 -14.83 -20.16
CA HIS A 357 1.66 -13.89 -20.53
C HIS A 357 1.35 -13.05 -21.77
N GLU A 358 0.10 -13.08 -22.23
CA GLU A 358 -0.36 -12.28 -23.34
C GLU A 358 -0.49 -10.83 -22.93
N VAL A 359 -0.13 -9.95 -23.86
CA VAL A 359 -0.09 -8.51 -23.64
C VAL A 359 -1.10 -7.83 -24.56
N LEU A 360 -1.85 -6.87 -24.03
CA LEU A 360 -2.87 -6.12 -24.76
C LEU A 360 -2.77 -4.62 -24.45
N SER A 361 -2.55 -3.83 -25.49
CA SER A 361 -2.59 -2.37 -25.44
C SER A 361 -4.04 -1.90 -25.57
N LEU A 362 -4.48 -1.03 -24.66
CA LEU A 362 -5.82 -0.45 -24.63
C LEU A 362 -5.83 1.02 -25.08
N GLY A 363 -4.66 1.59 -25.34
CA GLY A 363 -4.49 3.00 -25.67
C GLY A 363 -4.70 3.91 -24.46
N THR A 364 -5.02 5.17 -24.76
CA THR A 364 -5.13 6.26 -23.77
C THR A 364 -6.57 6.54 -23.33
N LYS A 365 -7.56 5.84 -23.90
CA LYS A 365 -8.97 6.11 -23.62
C LYS A 365 -9.47 5.23 -22.48
N LYS A 366 -9.92 5.86 -21.40
CA LYS A 366 -10.61 5.20 -20.28
C LYS A 366 -11.78 4.33 -20.74
N ASP A 367 -12.54 4.77 -21.74
CA ASP A 367 -13.68 4.00 -22.27
C ASP A 367 -13.26 2.59 -22.71
N THR A 368 -12.08 2.42 -23.32
CA THR A 368 -11.58 1.09 -23.71
C THR A 368 -11.45 0.16 -22.50
N ILE A 369 -11.00 0.65 -21.36
CA ILE A 369 -10.87 -0.14 -20.13
C ILE A 369 -12.24 -0.46 -19.54
N LEU A 370 -13.16 0.50 -19.56
CA LEU A 370 -14.52 0.24 -19.10
C LEU A 370 -15.22 -0.80 -19.98
N ARG A 371 -14.99 -0.77 -21.30
CA ARG A 371 -15.44 -1.80 -22.25
C ARG A 371 -14.84 -3.16 -21.94
N PHE A 372 -13.54 -3.22 -21.65
CA PHE A 372 -12.86 -4.45 -21.19
C PHE A 372 -13.48 -5.00 -19.91
N LEU A 373 -13.72 -4.15 -18.90
CA LEU A 373 -14.39 -4.54 -17.67
C LEU A 373 -15.82 -5.04 -17.92
N ARG A 374 -16.53 -4.52 -18.92
CA ARG A 374 -17.85 -5.03 -19.32
C ARG A 374 -17.81 -6.32 -20.16
N GLY A 375 -16.62 -6.80 -20.52
CA GLY A 375 -16.45 -8.02 -21.33
C GLY A 375 -16.68 -7.81 -22.82
N GLU A 376 -16.61 -6.56 -23.26
CA GLU A 376 -16.67 -6.22 -24.68
C GLU A 376 -15.32 -6.50 -25.36
N ASP A 377 -15.36 -6.82 -26.65
CA ASP A 377 -14.14 -6.95 -27.46
C ASP A 377 -13.43 -5.59 -27.61
N VAL A 378 -12.20 -5.53 -27.09
CA VAL A 378 -11.34 -4.35 -27.10
C VAL A 378 -10.05 -4.57 -27.90
N GLY A 379 -9.93 -5.70 -28.60
CA GLY A 379 -8.75 -6.07 -29.37
C GLY A 379 -8.24 -7.47 -29.07
N ARG A 380 -7.21 -7.88 -29.81
CA ARG A 380 -6.60 -9.20 -29.67
C ARG A 380 -5.38 -9.15 -28.77
N LEU A 381 -5.36 -10.05 -27.80
CA LEU A 381 -4.19 -10.36 -26.98
C LEU A 381 -3.03 -10.79 -27.89
N VAL A 382 -1.86 -10.19 -27.68
CA VAL A 382 -0.63 -10.53 -28.40
C VAL A 382 0.16 -11.51 -27.55
N SER A 383 0.36 -12.72 -28.05
CA SER A 383 1.26 -13.68 -27.41
C SER A 383 2.71 -13.26 -27.65
N THR A 384 3.47 -13.13 -26.57
CA THR A 384 4.90 -12.80 -26.61
C THR A 384 5.78 -13.99 -27.04
N GLY A 385 5.19 -15.17 -27.30
CA GLY A 385 5.93 -16.34 -27.78
C GLY A 385 6.91 -16.95 -26.75
N ILE A 386 6.83 -16.54 -25.49
CA ILE A 386 7.70 -17.03 -24.44
C ILE A 386 7.25 -18.43 -24.01
N GLN A 387 7.88 -19.45 -24.58
CA GLN A 387 8.04 -20.72 -23.87
C GLN A 387 8.99 -20.46 -22.70
N GLU A 388 8.66 -20.97 -21.51
CA GLU A 388 9.54 -20.92 -20.34
C GLU A 388 10.94 -21.41 -20.73
N ARG A 389 11.88 -20.48 -20.90
CA ARG A 389 13.30 -20.82 -20.78
C ARG A 389 13.54 -21.02 -19.29
N GLU A 390 13.44 -22.27 -18.84
CA GLU A 390 14.13 -22.66 -17.63
C GLU A 390 15.61 -22.25 -17.78
N GLY A 391 16.07 -21.32 -16.94
CA GLY A 391 17.50 -21.17 -16.65
C GLY A 391 18.28 -20.04 -17.33
N GLU A 392 17.72 -18.84 -17.53
CA GLU A 392 18.55 -17.63 -17.64
C GLU A 392 18.38 -16.77 -16.39
N GLY A 393 19.23 -17.06 -15.40
CA GLY A 393 19.36 -16.28 -14.18
C GLY A 393 19.69 -14.82 -14.52
N THR A 394 18.85 -13.91 -14.04
CA THR A 394 19.16 -12.49 -13.99
C THR A 394 20.46 -12.32 -13.21
N GLN A 395 21.43 -11.62 -13.81
CA GLN A 395 22.65 -11.23 -13.12
C GLN A 395 22.27 -10.40 -11.90
N ASN A 396 22.46 -11.00 -10.72
CA ASN A 396 22.28 -10.36 -9.43
C ASN A 396 23.16 -9.09 -9.37
N LEU A 397 22.55 -7.96 -9.01
CA LEU A 397 23.28 -6.93 -8.26
C LEU A 397 23.88 -7.63 -7.03
N PRO A 398 25.16 -7.41 -6.69
CA PRO A 398 25.81 -8.16 -5.61
C PRO A 398 25.20 -7.74 -4.27
N VAL A 399 24.22 -8.51 -3.80
CA VAL A 399 23.96 -8.65 -2.38
C VAL A 399 25.09 -9.53 -1.87
N GLY A 400 26.05 -8.93 -1.17
CA GLY A 400 27.17 -9.66 -0.60
C GLY A 400 26.67 -10.87 0.19
N PRO A 401 27.40 -12.00 0.17
CA PRO A 401 27.03 -13.15 0.97
C PRO A 401 26.97 -12.71 2.43
N VAL A 402 25.81 -12.86 3.06
CA VAL A 402 25.73 -12.82 4.53
C VAL A 402 26.58 -13.99 5.00
N ASP A 403 27.67 -13.70 5.70
CA ASP A 403 28.61 -14.71 6.16
C ASP A 403 27.86 -15.67 7.09
N ALA A 404 27.77 -16.95 6.70
CA ALA A 404 27.12 -17.97 7.52
C ALA A 404 27.77 -18.05 8.91
N ALA A 405 29.05 -17.68 9.03
CA ALA A 405 29.73 -17.58 10.31
C ALA A 405 29.19 -16.44 11.20
N GLU A 406 28.79 -15.29 10.63
CA GLU A 406 28.16 -14.20 11.40
C GLU A 406 26.77 -14.59 11.89
N VAL A 407 26.02 -15.35 11.10
CA VAL A 407 24.68 -15.86 11.49
C VAL A 407 24.80 -16.89 12.60
N ASP A 408 25.73 -17.84 12.49
CA ASP A 408 25.96 -18.87 13.51
C ASP A 408 26.50 -18.26 14.82
N GLU A 409 27.36 -17.24 14.72
CA GLU A 409 27.84 -16.48 15.89
C GLU A 409 26.68 -15.75 16.58
N ALA A 410 25.78 -15.12 15.82
CA ALA A 410 24.60 -14.46 16.37
C ALA A 410 23.64 -15.47 17.05
N ILE A 411 23.45 -16.66 16.48
CA ILE A 411 22.66 -17.74 17.08
C ILE A 411 23.29 -18.20 18.40
N ARG A 412 24.61 -18.41 18.42
CA ARG A 412 25.35 -18.82 19.63
C ARG A 412 25.22 -17.79 20.75
N GLN A 413 25.38 -16.50 20.43
CA GLN A 413 25.23 -15.41 21.40
C GLN A 413 23.80 -15.33 21.97
N LEU A 414 22.79 -15.63 21.15
CA LEU A 414 21.39 -15.72 21.57
C LEU A 414 21.16 -16.89 22.55
N GLU A 415 21.75 -18.06 22.29
CA GLU A 415 21.64 -19.22 23.18
C GLU A 415 22.31 -18.99 24.54
N GLU A 416 23.50 -18.36 24.54
CA GLU A 416 24.20 -17.96 25.76
C GLU A 416 23.39 -16.95 26.58
N ALA A 417 22.83 -15.92 25.91
CA ALA A 417 21.96 -14.94 26.56
C ALA A 417 20.71 -15.59 27.17
N LEU A 418 20.11 -16.57 26.48
CA LEU A 418 18.96 -17.32 26.99
C LEU A 418 19.33 -18.13 28.25
N GLN A 419 20.50 -18.75 28.29
CA GLN A 419 20.98 -19.47 29.47
C GLN A 419 21.24 -18.55 30.66
N VAL A 420 21.77 -17.34 30.43
CA VAL A 420 21.97 -16.34 31.48
C VAL A 420 20.63 -15.88 32.06
N LEU A 421 19.63 -15.63 31.20
CA LEU A 421 18.29 -15.24 31.64
C LEU A 421 17.57 -16.37 32.41
N LYS A 422 17.74 -17.63 32.01
CA LYS A 422 17.22 -18.79 32.77
C LYS A 422 17.83 -18.88 34.16
N ARG A 423 19.16 -18.71 34.29
CA ARG A 423 19.85 -18.67 35.59
C ARG A 423 19.38 -17.49 36.45
N TYR A 424 19.15 -16.32 35.84
CA TYR A 424 18.65 -15.16 36.56
C TYR A 424 17.21 -15.37 37.08
N ARG A 425 16.34 -15.99 36.27
CA ARG A 425 14.98 -16.39 36.69
C ARG A 425 15.02 -17.37 37.86
N GLU A 426 15.91 -18.36 37.85
CA GLU A 426 16.07 -19.31 38.96
C GLU A 426 16.59 -18.63 40.23
N SER A 427 17.44 -17.61 40.10
CA SER A 427 17.93 -16.83 41.25
C SER A 427 16.89 -15.89 41.86
N LEU A 428 15.86 -15.50 41.10
CA LEU A 428 14.73 -14.70 41.58
C LEU A 428 13.62 -15.56 42.21
N LEU A 429 13.67 -16.89 42.01
CA LEU A 429 12.72 -17.86 42.56
C LEU A 429 13.26 -18.57 43.82
N ARG A 430 14.49 -18.25 44.25
CA ARG A 430 15.06 -18.57 45.56
C ARG A 430 15.06 -17.32 46.42
#